data_AF-A0A0G4M4S5-F1
#
_entry.id   AF-A0A0G4M4S5-F1
#
_cell.length_a   1.000
_cell.length_b   1.000
_cell.length_c   1.000
_cell.angle_alpha   90.00
_cell.angle_beta   90.00
_cell.angle_gamma   90.00
#
_symmetry.space_group_name_H-M   'P 1'
#
loop_
_entity.id
_entity.type
_entity.pdbx_description
1 polymer ?
#
loop_
_entity_poly.entity_id
_entity_poly.type
_entity_poly.pdbx_seq_one_letter_code
_entity_poly.pdbx_strand_id
1 'polypeptide(L)'
;MKISATAIISALALEGASAAAVNGPRCHCCTALSKTEGLEGKVWSPDEQRYDERLTQYYSANAAQAPWCMVFPESAEDVSKIVKVFNEHQCPFGMRSGAHSAFKGANGIKDGVTVDFGNLSSTTYDKATEIASVGPGSDWGKVYKTLATENVVGVGGRADVVGVGGFTTGGGYSFHTGVRGFACDNVENFETDRDANVPKVPVML
;
A
#
# COMPACT_ATOMS: atom_id res chain seq x y z
N MET A 1 -24.53 -52.02 47.17
CA MET A 1 -24.14 -52.36 45.79
C MET A 1 -23.40 -51.17 45.22
N LYS A 2 -22.06 -51.19 45.22
CA LYS A 2 -21.22 -50.13 44.67
C LYS A 2 -20.97 -50.43 43.20
N ILE A 3 -21.25 -49.49 42.31
CA ILE A 3 -20.78 -49.55 40.92
C ILE A 3 -20.14 -48.20 40.60
N SER A 4 -18.82 -48.25 40.47
CA SER A 4 -17.94 -47.17 40.02
C SER A 4 -17.92 -47.19 38.49
N ALA A 5 -18.05 -46.03 37.86
CA ALA A 5 -17.80 -45.88 36.43
C ALA A 5 -16.90 -44.66 36.20
N THR A 6 -15.62 -44.94 35.99
CA THR A 6 -14.60 -43.96 35.59
C THR A 6 -14.70 -43.78 34.08
N ALA A 7 -15.04 -42.57 33.61
CA ALA A 7 -15.02 -42.25 32.18
C ALA A 7 -13.66 -41.62 31.83
N ILE A 8 -12.91 -42.29 30.95
CA ILE A 8 -11.66 -41.81 30.37
C ILE A 8 -12.03 -40.93 29.18
N ILE A 9 -11.70 -39.63 29.23
CA ILE A 9 -11.82 -38.72 28.10
C ILE A 9 -10.48 -38.71 27.37
N SER A 10 -10.39 -39.46 26.26
CA SER A 10 -9.26 -39.38 25.34
C SER A 10 -9.42 -38.14 24.45
N ALA A 11 -8.49 -37.18 24.58
CA ALA A 11 -8.35 -36.08 23.65
C ALA A 11 -7.67 -36.60 22.37
N LEU A 12 -8.41 -36.65 21.25
CA LEU A 12 -7.81 -36.75 19.92
C LEU A 12 -7.64 -35.32 19.38
N ALA A 13 -6.38 -34.92 19.22
CA ALA A 13 -6.02 -33.75 18.44
C ALA A 13 -6.41 -34.00 16.97
N LEU A 14 -7.18 -33.09 16.38
CA LEU A 14 -7.32 -33.02 14.93
C LEU A 14 -6.23 -32.09 14.40
N GLU A 15 -5.16 -32.70 13.91
CA GLU A 15 -4.23 -32.06 12.97
C GLU A 15 -4.93 -31.95 11.61
N GLY A 16 -5.00 -30.72 11.11
CA GLY A 16 -5.63 -30.40 9.84
C GLY A 16 -5.23 -29.03 9.35
N ALA A 17 -3.93 -28.71 9.37
CA ALA A 17 -3.41 -27.58 8.59
C ALA A 17 -3.47 -27.98 7.11
N SER A 18 -4.56 -27.58 6.44
CA SER A 18 -4.69 -27.74 4.99
C SER A 18 -3.58 -26.94 4.31
N ALA A 19 -2.59 -27.64 3.76
CA ALA A 19 -1.62 -27.08 2.82
C ALA A 19 -2.36 -26.65 1.55
N ALA A 20 -2.95 -25.46 1.57
CA ALA A 20 -3.63 -24.89 0.42
C ALA A 20 -2.60 -24.48 -0.63
N ALA A 21 -2.39 -25.38 -1.59
CA ALA A 21 -1.90 -25.16 -2.95
C ALA A 21 -0.62 -24.31 -3.13
N VAL A 22 0.53 -24.97 -3.01
CA VAL A 22 1.84 -24.44 -3.43
C VAL A 22 1.91 -24.18 -4.96
N ASN A 23 0.95 -24.70 -5.73
CA ASN A 23 0.92 -24.62 -7.20
C ASN A 23 -0.13 -23.65 -7.79
N GLY A 24 -0.76 -22.81 -6.97
CA GLY A 24 -1.70 -21.78 -7.46
C GLY A 24 -1.00 -20.47 -7.88
N PRO A 25 -1.62 -19.63 -8.73
CA PRO A 25 -1.06 -18.33 -9.12
C PRO A 25 -0.77 -17.42 -7.90
N ARG A 26 -1.58 -17.56 -6.83
CA ARG A 26 -1.34 -16.99 -5.50
C ARG A 26 0.04 -17.31 -4.94
N CYS A 27 0.46 -18.58 -5.02
CA CYS A 27 1.71 -19.01 -4.44
C CYS A 27 2.90 -18.50 -5.25
N HIS A 28 2.79 -18.47 -6.59
CA HIS A 28 3.91 -18.12 -7.46
C HIS A 28 4.33 -16.65 -7.33
N CYS A 29 3.39 -15.71 -7.49
CA CYS A 29 3.69 -14.26 -7.45
C CYS A 29 4.26 -13.81 -6.11
N CYS A 30 3.62 -14.20 -5.01
CA CYS A 30 4.08 -13.85 -3.67
C CYS A 30 5.43 -14.49 -3.35
N THR A 31 5.66 -15.75 -3.77
CA THR A 31 6.96 -16.42 -3.58
C THR A 31 8.07 -15.75 -4.38
N ALA A 32 7.81 -15.35 -5.63
CA ALA A 32 8.80 -14.67 -6.45
C ALA A 32 9.21 -13.32 -5.85
N LEU A 33 8.25 -12.52 -5.38
CA LEU A 33 8.53 -11.28 -4.67
C LEU A 33 9.37 -11.52 -3.41
N SER A 34 8.99 -12.49 -2.57
CA SER A 34 9.71 -12.78 -1.33
C SER A 34 11.14 -13.31 -1.53
N LYS A 35 11.45 -13.82 -2.73
CA LYS A 35 12.79 -14.31 -3.11
C LYS A 35 13.62 -13.29 -3.89
N THR A 36 13.05 -12.12 -4.18
CA THR A 36 13.74 -11.07 -4.94
C THR A 36 14.66 -10.29 -4.01
N GLU A 37 15.92 -10.12 -4.41
CA GLU A 37 16.93 -9.41 -3.63
C GLU A 37 16.52 -7.95 -3.33
N GLY A 38 16.46 -7.61 -2.05
CA GLY A 38 16.04 -6.31 -1.54
C GLY A 38 14.54 -6.21 -1.19
N LEU A 39 13.74 -7.24 -1.49
CA LEU A 39 12.32 -7.33 -1.11
C LEU A 39 12.07 -8.29 0.06
N GLU A 40 13.12 -8.88 0.64
CA GLU A 40 13.00 -9.80 1.77
C GLU A 40 12.33 -9.11 2.96
N GLY A 41 11.35 -9.79 3.57
CA GLY A 41 10.59 -9.26 4.71
C GLY A 41 9.58 -8.16 4.38
N LYS A 42 9.56 -7.65 3.13
CA LYS A 42 8.62 -6.62 2.63
C LYS A 42 7.33 -7.19 2.06
N VAL A 43 7.23 -8.52 1.92
CA VAL A 43 6.02 -9.23 1.46
C VAL A 43 5.30 -9.81 2.66
N TRP A 44 4.05 -9.41 2.85
CA TRP A 44 3.20 -9.83 3.97
C TRP A 44 2.15 -10.82 3.47
N SER A 45 2.07 -11.97 4.11
CA SER A 45 1.13 -13.03 3.76
C SER A 45 -0.10 -13.07 4.68
N PRO A 46 -1.22 -13.70 4.25
CA PRO A 46 -2.46 -13.76 5.03
C PRO A 46 -2.39 -14.47 6.38
N ASP A 47 -1.30 -15.19 6.67
CA ASP A 47 -1.04 -15.84 7.96
C ASP A 47 -0.36 -14.91 8.98
N GLU A 48 -0.03 -13.68 8.58
CA GLU A 48 0.62 -12.71 9.46
C GLU A 48 -0.38 -11.71 10.07
N GLN A 49 -0.27 -11.45 11.38
CA GLN A 49 -1.15 -10.49 12.07
C GLN A 49 -1.13 -9.09 11.42
N ARG A 50 0.06 -8.63 10.98
CA ARG A 50 0.21 -7.33 10.32
C ARG A 50 -0.57 -7.21 9.02
N TYR A 51 -0.84 -8.32 8.32
CA TYR A 51 -1.66 -8.35 7.11
C TYR A 51 -3.13 -8.04 7.44
N ASP A 52 -3.68 -8.72 8.45
CA ASP A 52 -5.06 -8.51 8.88
C ASP A 52 -5.27 -7.11 9.46
N GLU A 53 -4.34 -6.65 10.30
CA GLU A 53 -4.34 -5.28 10.81
C GLU A 53 -4.36 -4.27 9.68
N ARG A 54 -3.58 -4.51 8.61
CA ARG A 54 -3.53 -3.61 7.46
C ARG A 54 -4.85 -3.56 6.69
N LEU A 55 -5.60 -4.67 6.59
CA LEU A 55 -6.92 -4.69 5.97
C LEU A 55 -7.95 -3.84 6.76
N THR A 56 -7.80 -3.71 8.07
CA THR A 56 -8.68 -2.84 8.89
C THR A 56 -8.48 -1.35 8.62
N GLN A 57 -7.38 -0.97 7.97
CA GLN A 57 -7.00 0.42 7.71
C GLN A 57 -7.55 0.97 6.38
N TYR A 58 -8.52 0.28 5.78
CA TYR A 58 -9.25 0.82 4.63
C TYR A 58 -10.42 1.67 5.11
N TYR A 59 -10.66 2.80 4.43
CA TYR A 59 -11.80 3.66 4.74
C TYR A 59 -13.14 2.93 4.56
N SER A 60 -13.23 2.01 3.60
CA SER A 60 -14.42 1.24 3.32
C SER A 60 -14.14 -0.25 3.30
N ALA A 61 -14.96 -1.02 4.02
CA ALA A 61 -14.93 -2.48 4.02
C ALA A 61 -15.18 -3.07 2.61
N ASN A 62 -15.89 -2.36 1.74
CA ASN A 62 -16.08 -2.79 0.35
C ASN A 62 -14.77 -2.80 -0.44
N ALA A 63 -13.86 -1.87 -0.12
CA ALA A 63 -12.61 -1.72 -0.84
C ALA A 63 -11.47 -2.57 -0.23
N ALA A 64 -11.62 -2.97 1.04
CA ALA A 64 -10.76 -3.91 1.76
C ALA A 64 -10.86 -5.35 1.20
N GLN A 65 -10.36 -5.55 -0.01
CA GLN A 65 -10.24 -6.86 -0.62
C GLN A 65 -8.99 -7.55 -0.08
N ALA A 66 -9.09 -8.81 0.33
CA ALA A 66 -7.97 -9.60 0.83
C ALA A 66 -7.15 -10.16 -0.35
N PRO A 67 -5.97 -9.59 -0.68
CA PRO A 67 -5.11 -10.08 -1.75
C PRO A 67 -4.44 -11.43 -1.42
N TRP A 68 -3.68 -11.96 -2.36
CA TRP A 68 -2.81 -13.11 -2.15
C TRP A 68 -1.67 -12.82 -1.17
N CYS A 69 -1.12 -11.61 -1.25
CA CYS A 69 -0.14 -11.02 -0.34
C CYS A 69 -0.13 -9.49 -0.56
N MET A 70 0.51 -8.78 0.35
CA MET A 70 0.81 -7.35 0.21
C MET A 70 2.31 -7.16 0.13
N VAL A 71 2.80 -6.24 -0.71
CA VAL A 71 4.22 -5.87 -0.77
C VAL A 71 4.40 -4.39 -0.44
N PHE A 72 5.37 -4.10 0.44
CA PHE A 72 5.62 -2.77 0.99
C PHE A 72 6.98 -2.23 0.52
N PRO A 73 7.04 -1.59 -0.67
CA PRO A 73 8.26 -0.95 -1.12
C PRO A 73 8.67 0.18 -0.17
N GLU A 74 9.98 0.33 0.02
CA GLU A 74 10.60 1.39 0.85
C GLU A 74 11.43 2.35 -0.02
N SER A 75 11.57 2.04 -1.31
CA SER A 75 12.31 2.85 -2.28
C SER A 75 11.72 2.71 -3.69
N ALA A 76 12.06 3.65 -4.58
CA ALA A 76 11.76 3.52 -6.01
C ALA A 76 12.43 2.27 -6.64
N GLU A 77 13.57 1.84 -6.12
CA GLU A 77 14.24 0.62 -6.59
C GLU A 77 13.43 -0.64 -6.23
N ASP A 78 12.83 -0.68 -5.04
CA ASP A 78 11.92 -1.76 -4.66
C ASP A 78 10.72 -1.80 -5.60
N VAL A 79 10.14 -0.63 -5.93
CA VAL A 79 9.04 -0.53 -6.90
C VAL A 79 9.45 -1.11 -8.26
N SER A 80 10.65 -0.77 -8.74
CA SER A 80 11.15 -1.31 -10.01
C SER A 80 11.32 -2.82 -9.99
N LYS A 81 11.83 -3.38 -8.88
CA LYS A 81 11.93 -4.83 -8.69
C LYS A 81 10.56 -5.50 -8.68
N ILE A 82 9.58 -4.92 -7.98
CA ILE A 82 8.19 -5.41 -7.95
C ILE A 82 7.59 -5.44 -9.36
N VAL A 83 7.75 -4.35 -10.12
CA VAL A 83 7.24 -4.25 -11.51
C VAL A 83 7.88 -5.30 -12.41
N LYS A 84 9.19 -5.54 -12.28
CA LYS A 84 9.89 -6.61 -13.02
C LYS A 84 9.30 -7.99 -12.73
N VAL A 85 9.08 -8.32 -11.46
CA VAL A 85 8.45 -9.59 -11.05
C VAL A 85 7.03 -9.71 -11.61
N PHE A 86 6.25 -8.63 -11.57
CA PHE A 86 4.90 -8.63 -12.13
C PHE A 86 4.89 -8.86 -13.64
N ASN A 87 5.82 -8.24 -14.38
CA ASN A 87 5.95 -8.44 -15.82
C ASN A 87 6.42 -9.86 -16.15
N GLU A 88 7.38 -10.41 -15.41
CA GLU A 88 7.91 -11.75 -15.66
C GLU A 88 6.86 -12.85 -15.40
N HIS A 89 6.07 -12.68 -14.33
CA HIS A 89 5.14 -13.72 -13.87
C HIS A 89 3.66 -13.40 -14.13
N GLN A 90 3.37 -12.29 -14.82
CA GLN A 90 2.01 -11.86 -15.17
C GLN A 90 1.10 -11.75 -13.94
N CYS A 91 1.64 -11.20 -12.85
CA CYS A 91 0.93 -11.10 -11.58
C CYS A 91 -0.15 -10.02 -11.64
N PRO A 92 -1.44 -10.34 -11.40
CA PRO A 92 -2.46 -9.33 -11.19
C PRO A 92 -2.11 -8.51 -9.94
N PHE A 93 -2.27 -7.19 -10.01
CA PHE A 93 -1.95 -6.33 -8.88
C PHE A 93 -2.94 -5.17 -8.72
N GLY A 94 -3.03 -4.68 -7.49
CA GLY A 94 -3.70 -3.44 -7.12
C GLY A 94 -2.72 -2.54 -6.38
N MET A 95 -2.98 -1.23 -6.37
CA MET A 95 -2.13 -0.25 -5.69
C MET A 95 -2.87 0.41 -4.54
N ARG A 96 -2.15 0.67 -3.45
CA ARG A 96 -2.68 1.30 -2.26
C ARG A 96 -1.78 2.44 -1.79
N SER A 97 -2.38 3.63 -1.76
CA SER A 97 -1.90 4.80 -1.00
C SER A 97 -2.66 4.86 0.34
N GLY A 98 -3.36 5.95 0.66
CA GLY A 98 -4.15 6.10 1.90
C GLY A 98 -5.50 5.38 1.95
N ALA A 99 -5.82 4.49 1.02
CA ALA A 99 -6.97 3.57 1.13
C ALA A 99 -8.37 4.20 1.25
N HIS A 100 -8.57 5.42 0.74
CA HIS A 100 -9.80 6.20 1.00
C HIS A 100 -10.94 6.02 -0.03
N SER A 101 -10.73 5.23 -1.10
CA SER A 101 -11.80 4.90 -2.06
C SER A 101 -12.79 3.89 -1.48
N ALA A 102 -14.06 4.01 -1.84
CA ALA A 102 -15.16 3.22 -1.26
C ALA A 102 -15.63 2.02 -2.10
N PHE A 103 -15.11 1.86 -3.32
CA PHE A 103 -15.57 0.83 -4.26
C PHE A 103 -14.55 -0.29 -4.45
N LYS A 104 -15.05 -1.48 -4.77
CA LYS A 104 -14.23 -2.68 -5.03
C LYS A 104 -13.28 -2.43 -6.21
N GLY A 105 -12.05 -2.90 -6.09
CA GLY A 105 -11.04 -2.78 -7.14
C GLY A 105 -10.37 -1.40 -7.25
N ALA A 106 -10.77 -0.43 -6.42
CA ALA A 106 -10.20 0.92 -6.48
C ALA A 106 -8.77 1.00 -5.93
N ASN A 107 -8.57 0.42 -4.76
CA ASN A 107 -7.37 0.54 -3.94
C ASN A 107 -7.04 -0.78 -3.20
N GLY A 108 -7.71 -1.86 -3.60
CA GLY A 108 -7.54 -3.22 -3.09
C GLY A 108 -7.91 -4.22 -4.16
N ILE A 109 -7.29 -5.41 -4.13
CA ILE A 109 -7.48 -6.50 -5.08
C ILE A 109 -7.71 -7.80 -4.32
N LYS A 110 -8.64 -8.63 -4.78
CA LYS A 110 -8.91 -9.96 -4.18
C LYS A 110 -7.98 -11.02 -4.77
N ASP A 111 -7.90 -11.07 -6.09
CA ASP A 111 -7.19 -12.10 -6.84
C ASP A 111 -5.89 -11.55 -7.42
N GLY A 112 -4.97 -11.13 -6.55
CA GLY A 112 -3.69 -10.55 -6.95
C GLY A 112 -2.84 -10.07 -5.78
N VAL A 113 -1.81 -9.28 -6.07
CA VAL A 113 -0.91 -8.67 -5.08
C VAL A 113 -1.28 -7.21 -4.85
N THR A 114 -1.38 -6.77 -3.60
CA THR A 114 -1.48 -5.33 -3.30
C THR A 114 -0.09 -4.74 -3.14
N VAL A 115 0.26 -3.74 -3.94
CA VAL A 115 1.43 -2.88 -3.71
C VAL A 115 1.00 -1.75 -2.77
N ASP A 116 1.52 -1.77 -1.55
CA ASP A 116 1.17 -0.82 -0.51
C ASP A 116 2.30 0.19 -0.31
N PHE A 117 2.08 1.42 -0.73
CA PHE A 117 3.07 2.48 -0.67
C PHE A 117 3.26 3.06 0.73
N GLY A 118 2.62 2.51 1.77
CA GLY A 118 2.61 3.08 3.13
C GLY A 118 3.99 3.37 3.74
N ASN A 119 5.05 2.69 3.32
CA ASN A 119 6.43 2.97 3.77
C ASN A 119 7.11 4.10 2.98
N LEU A 120 6.60 4.45 1.81
CA LEU A 120 6.99 5.62 1.00
C LEU A 120 6.12 6.83 1.36
N SER A 121 6.19 7.26 2.63
CA SER A 121 5.33 8.30 3.20
C SER A 121 6.09 9.52 3.76
N SER A 122 7.26 9.84 3.20
CA SER A 122 8.04 11.01 3.61
C SER A 122 7.46 12.31 3.02
N THR A 123 7.81 13.43 3.63
CA THR A 123 7.54 14.77 3.09
C THR A 123 8.73 15.65 3.40
N THR A 124 9.23 16.36 2.39
CA THR A 124 10.28 17.38 2.54
C THR A 124 9.86 18.65 1.80
N TYR A 125 10.38 19.79 2.22
CA TYR A 125 10.12 21.08 1.58
C TYR A 125 11.43 21.80 1.33
N ASP A 126 11.62 22.30 0.11
CA ASP A 126 12.74 23.13 -0.26
C ASP A 126 12.32 24.60 -0.35
N LYS A 127 12.86 25.43 0.55
CA LYS A 127 12.57 26.88 0.62
C LYS A 127 13.07 27.66 -0.58
N ALA A 128 14.13 27.19 -1.25
CA ALA A 128 14.71 27.92 -2.36
C ALA A 128 13.86 27.77 -3.64
N THR A 129 13.26 26.60 -3.82
CA THR A 129 12.41 26.29 -4.97
C THR A 129 10.92 26.42 -4.66
N GLU A 130 10.55 26.50 -3.39
CA GLU A 130 9.16 26.48 -2.88
C GLU A 130 8.40 25.20 -3.23
N ILE A 131 9.12 24.08 -3.37
CA ILE A 131 8.55 22.79 -3.79
C ILE A 131 8.53 21.79 -2.62
N ALA A 132 7.42 21.07 -2.47
CA ALA A 132 7.31 19.95 -1.55
C ALA A 132 7.50 18.61 -2.28
N SER A 133 8.42 17.77 -1.80
CA SER A 133 8.52 16.37 -2.26
C SER A 133 7.72 15.47 -1.33
N VAL A 134 6.73 14.77 -1.87
CA VAL A 134 5.78 13.98 -1.07
C VAL A 134 5.74 12.53 -1.54
N GLY A 135 5.96 11.61 -0.60
CA GLY A 135 5.86 10.18 -0.86
C GLY A 135 4.42 9.75 -1.23
N PRO A 136 4.24 8.84 -2.20
CA PRO A 136 2.93 8.42 -2.68
C PRO A 136 2.06 7.72 -1.61
N GLY A 137 2.69 7.17 -0.56
CA GLY A 137 2.01 6.55 0.58
C GLY A 137 1.61 7.50 1.69
N SER A 138 1.97 8.80 1.60
CA SER A 138 1.58 9.80 2.59
C SER A 138 0.07 10.01 2.61
N ASP A 139 -0.43 10.42 3.77
CA ASP A 139 -1.75 11.02 3.94
C ASP A 139 -1.60 12.55 4.10
N TRP A 140 -2.63 13.30 3.73
CA TRP A 140 -2.56 14.76 3.76
C TRP A 140 -2.36 15.32 5.17
N GLY A 141 -2.79 14.62 6.22
CA GLY A 141 -2.53 14.99 7.61
C GLY A 141 -1.04 15.09 7.92
N LYS A 142 -0.27 14.05 7.55
CA LYS A 142 1.20 14.05 7.70
C LYS A 142 1.86 15.13 6.85
N VAL A 143 1.41 15.31 5.61
CA VAL A 143 1.94 16.36 4.72
C VAL A 143 1.76 17.73 5.34
N TYR A 144 0.54 18.07 5.77
CA TYR A 144 0.26 19.37 6.39
C TYR A 144 1.05 19.57 7.67
N LYS A 145 1.21 18.53 8.49
CA LYS A 145 2.01 18.61 9.71
C LYS A 145 3.46 19.02 9.40
N THR A 146 4.06 18.46 8.36
CA THR A 146 5.41 18.82 7.91
C THR A 146 5.46 20.23 7.32
N LEU A 147 4.56 20.56 6.39
CA LEU A 147 4.56 21.87 5.73
C LEU A 147 4.25 23.04 6.70
N ALA A 148 3.45 22.78 7.73
CA ALA A 148 3.14 23.76 8.76
C ALA A 148 4.39 24.22 9.53
N THR A 149 5.44 23.39 9.68
CA THR A 149 6.69 23.83 10.32
C THR A 149 7.44 24.86 9.49
N GLU A 150 7.15 24.93 8.20
CA GLU A 150 7.72 25.88 7.24
C GLU A 150 6.79 27.05 6.93
N ASN A 151 5.61 27.11 7.58
CA ASN A 151 4.55 28.10 7.34
C ASN A 151 4.00 28.11 5.90
N VAL A 152 3.96 26.94 5.25
CA VAL A 152 3.39 26.77 3.91
C VAL A 152 2.30 25.69 3.90
N VAL A 153 1.51 25.65 2.83
CA VAL A 153 0.45 24.66 2.64
C VAL A 153 0.39 24.23 1.18
N GLY A 154 0.23 22.93 0.94
CA GLY A 154 0.01 22.37 -0.40
C GLY A 154 -1.47 22.38 -0.80
N VAL A 155 -1.74 22.25 -2.11
CA VAL A 155 -3.10 22.11 -2.65
C VAL A 155 -3.60 20.68 -2.43
N GLY A 156 -4.03 20.38 -1.21
CA GLY A 156 -4.28 19.00 -0.77
C GLY A 156 -5.69 18.59 -0.42
N GLY A 157 -5.81 17.37 0.09
CA GLY A 157 -7.06 16.77 0.55
C GLY A 157 -7.69 17.55 1.71
N ARG A 158 -9.03 17.61 1.71
CA ARG A 158 -9.78 18.28 2.78
C ARG A 158 -9.88 17.46 4.06
N ALA A 159 -9.85 16.14 3.92
CA ALA A 159 -9.73 15.19 5.03
C ALA A 159 -8.28 14.72 5.11
N ASP A 160 -7.75 14.71 6.32
CA ASP A 160 -6.36 14.40 6.65
C ASP A 160 -5.98 12.96 6.30
N VAL A 161 -6.89 12.01 6.48
CA VAL A 161 -6.70 10.58 6.19
C VAL A 161 -6.62 10.22 4.70
N VAL A 162 -6.90 11.18 3.80
CA VAL A 162 -6.87 10.91 2.36
C VAL A 162 -5.42 10.74 1.89
N GLY A 163 -5.16 9.64 1.18
CA GLY A 163 -3.85 9.37 0.60
C GLY A 163 -3.48 10.31 -0.54
N VAL A 164 -2.25 10.81 -0.51
CA VAL A 164 -1.71 11.78 -1.48
C VAL A 164 -1.68 11.21 -2.89
N GLY A 165 -1.15 9.98 -3.07
CA GLY A 165 -0.97 9.38 -4.39
C GLY A 165 -2.28 9.23 -5.16
N GLY A 166 -3.30 8.66 -4.52
CA GLY A 166 -4.62 8.48 -5.16
C GLY A 166 -5.39 9.78 -5.35
N PHE A 167 -5.31 10.71 -4.38
CA PHE A 167 -5.99 12.00 -4.47
C PHE A 167 -5.44 12.87 -5.61
N THR A 168 -4.12 12.96 -5.70
CA THR A 168 -3.44 13.81 -6.68
C THR A 168 -3.59 13.25 -8.09
N THR A 169 -3.38 11.95 -8.28
CA THR A 169 -3.55 11.32 -9.62
C THR A 169 -5.00 11.26 -10.09
N GLY A 170 -5.97 11.33 -9.17
CA GLY A 170 -7.39 11.45 -9.48
C GLY A 170 -7.88 12.89 -9.73
N GLY A 171 -6.99 13.87 -9.75
CA GLY A 171 -7.30 15.30 -9.88
C GLY A 171 -7.09 16.04 -8.56
N GLY A 172 -7.95 15.79 -7.57
CA GLY A 172 -7.79 16.31 -6.22
C GLY A 172 -8.46 17.66 -5.99
N TYR A 173 -9.69 17.63 -5.47
CA TYR A 173 -10.47 18.82 -5.16
C TYR A 173 -10.14 19.33 -3.74
N SER A 174 -9.50 20.49 -3.65
CA SER A 174 -8.97 21.07 -2.41
C SER A 174 -9.79 22.28 -1.94
N PHE A 175 -9.46 22.85 -0.79
CA PHE A 175 -10.00 24.17 -0.39
C PHE A 175 -9.51 25.32 -1.28
N HIS A 176 -8.38 25.12 -1.97
CA HIS A 176 -7.73 26.14 -2.81
C HIS A 176 -8.11 26.04 -4.28
N THR A 177 -8.97 25.09 -4.67
CA THR A 177 -9.25 24.85 -6.09
C THR A 177 -9.81 26.07 -6.83
N GLY A 178 -10.58 26.93 -6.15
CA GLY A 178 -11.08 28.15 -6.78
C GLY A 178 -10.00 29.14 -7.23
N VAL A 179 -8.78 29.03 -6.72
CA VAL A 179 -7.66 29.96 -7.01
C VAL A 179 -6.38 29.27 -7.49
N ARG A 180 -6.21 27.97 -7.26
CA ARG A 180 -5.02 27.18 -7.65
C ARG A 180 -5.32 25.99 -8.58
N GLY A 181 -6.57 25.74 -8.94
CA GLY A 181 -6.95 24.54 -9.70
C GLY A 181 -6.95 23.27 -8.86
N PHE A 182 -7.02 22.11 -9.51
CA PHE A 182 -6.94 20.82 -8.82
C PHE A 182 -5.52 20.54 -8.30
N ALA A 183 -5.40 19.62 -7.36
CA ALA A 183 -4.10 19.23 -6.81
C ALA A 183 -3.12 18.76 -7.91
N CYS A 184 -3.61 18.03 -8.92
CA CYS A 184 -2.84 17.61 -10.08
C CYS A 184 -2.26 18.78 -10.88
N ASP A 185 -2.94 19.93 -10.90
CA ASP A 185 -2.51 21.12 -11.64
C ASP A 185 -1.33 21.83 -10.95
N ASN A 186 -1.03 21.44 -9.71
CA ASN A 186 0.06 21.99 -8.90
C ASN A 186 1.23 20.99 -8.79
N VAL A 187 1.19 19.88 -9.54
CA VAL A 187 2.30 18.93 -9.56
C VAL A 187 3.36 19.40 -10.56
N GLU A 188 4.58 19.62 -10.08
CA GLU A 188 5.72 19.98 -10.92
C GLU A 188 6.27 18.76 -11.68
N ASN A 189 6.31 17.58 -11.05
CA ASN A 189 6.72 16.33 -11.70
C ASN A 189 6.31 15.09 -10.88
N PHE A 190 6.46 13.92 -11.51
CA PHE A 190 6.28 12.61 -10.89
C PHE A 190 7.53 11.75 -11.08
N GLU A 191 7.91 11.01 -10.03
CA GLU A 191 8.85 9.90 -10.18
C GLU A 191 8.08 8.71 -10.75
N THR A 192 8.49 8.24 -11.94
CA THR A 192 7.90 7.06 -12.55
C THR A 192 9.00 6.10 -12.97
N ASP A 193 8.82 4.82 -12.68
CA ASP A 193 9.72 3.79 -13.21
C ASP A 193 9.38 3.55 -14.68
N ARG A 194 10.21 4.06 -15.59
CA ARG A 194 10.13 3.75 -17.03
C ARG A 194 11.23 2.80 -17.51
N ASP A 195 12.28 2.66 -16.71
CA ASP A 195 13.47 1.83 -16.85
C ASP A 195 14.47 2.43 -15.86
N ALA A 196 15.22 1.59 -15.13
CA ALA A 196 16.07 1.95 -13.98
C ALA A 196 17.24 2.93 -14.24
N ASN A 197 17.22 3.70 -15.35
CA ASN A 197 18.24 4.65 -15.80
C ASN A 197 17.75 6.10 -15.95
N VAL A 198 16.53 6.44 -15.53
CA VAL A 198 16.09 7.85 -15.49
C VAL A 198 16.46 8.45 -14.13
N PRO A 199 17.05 9.67 -14.06
CA PRO A 199 17.31 10.35 -12.80
C PRO A 199 16.03 10.42 -11.95
N LYS A 200 16.16 10.11 -10.65
CA LYS A 200 15.08 10.20 -9.67
C LYS A 200 14.59 11.65 -9.63
N VAL A 201 13.32 11.86 -9.97
CA VAL A 201 12.66 13.15 -9.82
C VAL A 201 11.41 12.87 -8.98
N PRO A 202 11.37 13.22 -7.69
CA PRO A 202 10.27 12.86 -6.76
C PRO A 202 8.93 13.39 -7.26
N VAL A 203 7.80 12.91 -6.70
CA VAL A 203 6.53 13.60 -6.92
C VAL A 203 6.56 14.95 -6.20
N MET A 204 6.64 16.03 -6.97
CA MET A 204 6.73 17.40 -6.48
C MET A 204 5.36 18.06 -6.54
N LEU A 205 4.81 18.41 -5.38
CA LEU A 205 3.60 19.21 -5.21
C LEU A 205 3.93 20.63 -4.73
#